data_AF-A0A971Y0D3-F1
#
_entry.id   AF-A0A971Y0D3-F1
#
_cell.length_a   1.000
_cell.length_b   1.000
_cell.length_c   1.000
_cell.angle_alpha   90.00
_cell.angle_beta   90.00
_cell.angle_gamma   90.00
#
_symmetry.space_group_name_H-M   'P 1'
#
loop_
_entity.id
_entity.type
_entity.pdbx_description
1 polymer ?
#
loop_
_entity_poly.entity_id
_entity_poly.type
_entity_poly.pdbx_seq_one_letter_code
_entity_poly.pdbx_strand_id
1 'polypeptide(L)'
;MKPYNEKIHIWGRIWCSLAIVMFILYPLAVSIYYRAWPSGLTLLKALLGVVPVFWSVGAIEALTFSPMLGSGGSYLGFVTGNLTNLKVPCAVSAMEVAKVKPGTEEGELISTISIAVSSIVTTVIIML
;
A
#
# COMPACT_ATOMS: atom_id res chain seq x y z
N MET A 1 -0.04 13.08 21.33
CA MET A 1 -0.25 11.92 20.44
C MET A 1 -1.58 11.89 19.71
N LYS A 2 -2.74 12.01 20.38
CA LYS A 2 -4.07 12.01 19.72
C LYS A 2 -4.16 12.85 18.43
N PRO A 3 -3.70 14.12 18.40
CA PRO A 3 -3.80 14.93 17.19
C PRO A 3 -2.87 14.48 16.04
N TYR A 4 -1.80 13.73 16.30
CA TYR A 4 -0.90 13.22 15.25
C TYR A 4 -1.49 11.98 14.58
N ASN A 5 -1.91 10.99 15.37
CA ASN A 5 -2.53 9.76 14.85
C ASN A 5 -3.83 10.09 14.11
N GLU A 6 -4.66 10.99 14.62
CA GLU A 6 -5.86 11.46 13.93
C GLU A 6 -5.54 12.07 12.56
N LYS A 7 -4.50 12.91 12.49
CA LYS A 7 -4.02 13.48 11.21
C LYS A 7 -3.53 12.41 10.25
N ILE A 8 -2.75 11.43 10.71
CA ILE A 8 -2.29 10.32 9.86
C ILE A 8 -3.48 9.56 9.28
N HIS A 9 -4.48 9.22 10.11
CA HIS A 9 -5.63 8.49 9.61
C HIS A 9 -6.46 9.31 8.62
N ILE A 10 -6.61 10.63 8.84
CA ILE A 10 -7.29 11.50 7.88
C ILE A 10 -6.56 11.52 6.54
N TRP A 11 -5.27 11.84 6.56
CA TRP A 11 -4.47 11.91 5.34
C TRP A 11 -4.34 10.54 4.66
N GLY A 12 -4.09 9.49 5.42
CA GLY A 12 -3.98 8.12 4.94
C GLY A 12 -5.25 7.68 4.23
N ARG A 13 -6.43 7.92 4.80
CA ARG A 13 -7.71 7.61 4.13
C ARG A 13 -7.91 8.41 2.85
N ILE A 14 -7.62 9.71 2.86
CA ILE A 14 -7.73 10.56 1.65
C ILE A 14 -6.84 9.99 0.53
N TRP A 15 -5.57 9.71 0.84
CA TRP A 15 -4.62 9.18 -0.14
C TRP A 15 -4.99 7.77 -0.63
N CYS A 16 -5.45 6.88 0.25
CA CYS A 16 -5.95 5.57 -0.16
C CYS A 16 -7.17 5.68 -1.08
N SER A 17 -8.13 6.56 -0.76
CA SER A 17 -9.29 6.80 -1.62
C SER A 17 -8.88 7.33 -2.99
N LEU A 18 -7.93 8.28 -3.05
CA LEU A 18 -7.38 8.79 -4.32
C LEU A 18 -6.69 7.68 -5.12
N ALA A 19 -5.91 6.81 -4.47
CA ALA A 19 -5.25 5.69 -5.13
C ALA A 19 -6.26 4.71 -5.75
N ILE A 20 -7.33 4.35 -5.02
CA ILE A 20 -8.40 3.50 -5.54
C ILE A 20 -9.04 4.14 -6.78
N VAL A 21 -9.32 5.44 -6.74
CA VAL A 21 -9.86 6.17 -7.89
C VAL A 21 -8.91 6.08 -9.08
N MET A 22 -7.59 6.28 -8.89
CA MET A 22 -6.62 6.17 -9.96
C MET A 22 -6.50 4.75 -10.54
N PHE A 23 -6.54 3.72 -9.70
CA PHE A 23 -6.50 2.31 -10.14
C PHE A 23 -7.70 1.91 -10.97
N ILE A 24 -8.87 2.52 -10.74
CA ILE A 24 -10.07 2.30 -11.56
C ILE A 24 -10.02 3.18 -12.82
N LEU A 25 -9.54 4.42 -12.70
CA LEU A 25 -9.52 5.38 -13.80
C LEU A 25 -8.61 4.94 -14.94
N TYR A 26 -7.43 4.38 -14.65
CA TYR A 26 -6.48 3.94 -15.68
C TYR A 26 -7.06 2.89 -16.64
N PRO A 27 -7.58 1.72 -16.20
CA PRO A 27 -8.15 0.73 -17.11
C PRO A 27 -9.39 1.25 -17.83
N LEU A 28 -10.19 2.12 -17.20
CA LEU A 28 -11.32 2.76 -17.87
C LEU A 28 -10.87 3.70 -18.99
N ALA A 29 -9.86 4.55 -18.74
CA ALA A 29 -9.31 5.47 -19.72
C ALA A 29 -8.71 4.72 -20.92
N VAL A 30 -7.95 3.65 -20.66
CA VAL A 30 -7.40 2.76 -21.70
C VAL A 30 -8.53 2.11 -22.51
N SER A 31 -9.56 1.59 -21.85
CA SER A 31 -10.71 0.95 -22.53
C SER A 31 -11.47 1.93 -23.43
N ILE A 32 -11.65 3.18 -22.99
CA ILE A 32 -12.28 4.25 -23.78
C ILE A 32 -11.39 4.64 -24.97
N TYR A 33 -10.09 4.87 -24.74
CA TYR A 33 -9.16 5.34 -25.76
C TYR A 33 -9.00 4.32 -26.90
N TYR A 34 -8.78 3.05 -26.57
CA TYR A 34 -8.64 1.97 -27.56
C TYR A 34 -9.97 1.41 -28.04
N ARG A 35 -11.12 1.90 -27.52
CA ARG A 35 -12.46 1.35 -27.75
C ARG A 35 -12.55 -0.16 -27.49
N ALA A 36 -11.72 -0.66 -26.58
CA ALA A 36 -11.56 -2.07 -26.26
C ALA A 36 -12.34 -2.43 -24.98
N TRP A 37 -13.66 -2.25 -25.02
CA TRP A 37 -14.50 -2.56 -23.87
C TRP A 37 -14.55 -4.08 -23.63
N PRO A 38 -14.25 -4.55 -22.40
CA PRO A 38 -14.40 -5.95 -22.09
C PRO A 38 -15.88 -6.34 -22.09
N SER A 39 -16.19 -7.53 -22.63
CA SER A 39 -17.52 -8.12 -22.45
C SER A 39 -17.80 -8.30 -20.95
N GLY A 40 -18.93 -7.79 -20.46
CA GLY A 40 -19.27 -7.80 -19.04
C GLY A 40 -19.26 -9.21 -18.42
N LEU A 41 -19.67 -10.23 -19.19
CA LEU A 41 -19.63 -11.62 -18.73
C LEU A 41 -18.20 -12.15 -18.59
N THR A 42 -17.31 -11.77 -19.50
CA THR A 42 -15.88 -12.14 -19.44
C THR A 42 -15.19 -11.41 -18.29
N LEU A 43 -15.49 -10.13 -18.10
CA LEU A 43 -14.98 -9.33 -16.98
C LEU A 43 -15.40 -9.95 -15.64
N LEU A 44 -16.67 -10.32 -15.49
CA LEU A 44 -17.19 -10.94 -14.28
C LEU A 44 -16.51 -12.29 -13.99
N LYS A 45 -16.33 -13.14 -15.01
CA LYS A 45 -15.62 -14.43 -14.86
C LYS A 45 -14.17 -14.23 -14.44
N ALA A 46 -13.49 -13.25 -15.04
CA ALA A 46 -12.11 -12.91 -14.68
C ALA A 46 -12.03 -12.38 -13.23
N LEU A 47 -12.93 -11.49 -12.84
CA LEU A 47 -13.04 -11.00 -11.46
C LEU A 47 -13.29 -12.15 -10.48
N LEU A 48 -14.23 -13.05 -10.75
CA LEU A 48 -14.53 -14.18 -9.86
C LEU A 48 -13.33 -15.12 -9.64
N GLY A 49 -12.42 -15.25 -10.62
CA GLY A 49 -11.20 -16.04 -10.44
C GLY A 49 -10.13 -15.34 -9.59
N VAL A 50 -10.03 -14.02 -9.67
CA VAL A 50 -8.96 -13.23 -9.04
C VAL A 50 -9.36 -12.71 -7.66
N VAL A 51 -10.59 -12.21 -7.55
CA VAL A 51 -11.11 -11.52 -6.37
C VAL A 51 -10.99 -12.36 -5.09
N PRO A 52 -11.41 -13.63 -5.03
CA PRO A 52 -11.35 -14.40 -3.78
C PRO A 52 -9.93 -14.56 -3.25
N VAL A 53 -8.96 -14.76 -4.15
CA VAL A 53 -7.55 -14.96 -3.77
C VAL A 53 -6.96 -13.64 -3.27
N PHE A 54 -7.07 -12.58 -4.07
CA PHE A 54 -6.42 -11.30 -3.73
C PHE A 54 -7.08 -10.57 -2.56
N TRP A 55 -8.40 -10.70 -2.37
CA TRP A 55 -9.03 -10.14 -1.16
C TRP A 55 -8.64 -10.91 0.09
N SER A 56 -8.57 -12.24 0.02
CA SER A 56 -8.17 -13.06 1.17
C SER A 56 -6.73 -12.74 1.58
N VAL A 57 -5.81 -12.72 0.61
CA VAL A 57 -4.41 -12.38 0.85
C VAL A 57 -4.28 -10.95 1.37
N GLY A 58 -4.94 -9.98 0.73
CA GLY A 58 -4.88 -8.58 1.16
C GLY A 58 -5.44 -8.36 2.57
N ALA A 59 -6.48 -9.09 2.98
CA ALA A 59 -6.99 -9.04 4.34
C ALA A 59 -5.99 -9.59 5.35
N ILE A 60 -5.35 -10.73 5.04
CA ILE A 60 -4.30 -11.32 5.90
C ILE A 60 -3.12 -10.34 6.01
N GLU A 61 -2.65 -9.78 4.90
CA GLU A 61 -1.54 -8.81 4.89
C GLU A 61 -1.88 -7.55 5.70
N ALA A 62 -3.09 -7.02 5.56
CA ALA A 62 -3.54 -5.88 6.35
C ALA A 62 -3.51 -6.16 7.86
N LEU A 63 -4.00 -7.32 8.28
CA LEU A 63 -4.02 -7.69 9.70
C LEU A 63 -2.63 -8.00 10.25
N THR A 64 -1.75 -8.61 9.45
CA THR A 64 -0.40 -8.99 9.87
C THR A 64 0.54 -7.80 9.91
N PHE A 65 0.54 -6.93 8.89
CA PHE A 65 1.55 -5.87 8.76
C PHE A 65 1.15 -4.56 9.41
N SER A 66 -0.14 -4.29 9.62
CA SER A 66 -0.58 -3.07 10.33
C SER A 66 0.00 -2.92 11.74
N PRO A 67 -0.05 -3.93 12.63
CA PRO A 67 0.53 -3.79 13.97
C PRO A 67 2.07 -3.72 13.94
N MET A 68 2.71 -4.25 12.89
CA MET A 68 4.16 -4.27 12.77
C MET A 68 4.71 -2.93 12.25
N LEU A 69 4.02 -2.30 11.30
CA LEU A 69 4.51 -1.09 10.63
C LEU A 69 3.99 0.22 11.25
N GLY A 70 2.91 0.16 12.03
CA GLY A 70 2.23 1.34 12.56
C GLY A 70 1.38 2.06 11.50
N SER A 71 0.58 3.03 11.94
CA SER A 71 -0.45 3.67 11.09
C SER A 71 0.14 4.39 9.88
N GLY A 72 1.23 5.15 10.05
CA GLY A 72 1.89 5.88 8.97
C GLY A 72 2.52 4.94 7.93
N GLY A 73 3.30 3.96 8.41
CA GLY A 73 3.98 2.98 7.57
C GLY A 73 3.00 2.11 6.78
N SER A 74 1.88 1.70 7.39
CA SER A 74 0.87 0.90 6.71
C SER A 74 0.17 1.66 5.59
N TYR A 75 -0.36 2.86 5.84
CA TYR A 75 -1.04 3.62 4.77
C TYR A 75 -0.10 3.85 3.58
N LEU A 76 1.13 4.26 3.84
CA LEU A 76 2.10 4.50 2.78
C LEU A 76 2.52 3.21 2.07
N GLY A 77 2.77 2.14 2.82
CA GLY A 77 3.15 0.84 2.29
C GLY A 77 2.06 0.22 1.40
N PHE A 78 0.79 0.29 1.81
CA PHE A 78 -0.34 -0.23 1.03
C PHE A 78 -0.58 0.57 -0.26
N VAL A 79 -0.39 1.89 -0.23
CA VAL A 79 -0.56 2.74 -1.42
C VAL A 79 0.60 2.56 -2.41
N THR A 80 1.84 2.47 -1.92
CA THR A 80 3.03 2.36 -2.78
C THR A 80 3.29 0.94 -3.29
N GLY A 81 2.69 -0.07 -2.66
CA GLY A 81 2.74 -1.45 -3.13
C GLY A 81 4.08 -2.15 -2.87
N ASN A 82 4.17 -3.38 -3.39
CA ASN A 82 5.29 -4.30 -3.16
C ASN A 82 5.65 -4.45 -1.67
N LEU A 83 4.60 -4.54 -0.84
CA LEU A 83 4.68 -4.46 0.62
C LEU A 83 5.53 -5.63 1.17
N THR A 84 5.13 -6.86 0.87
CA THR A 84 5.73 -8.08 1.42
C THR A 84 7.17 -8.31 0.96
N ASN A 85 7.49 -8.02 -0.31
CA ASN A 85 8.83 -8.33 -0.83
C ASN A 85 9.84 -7.22 -0.59
N LEU A 86 9.40 -5.96 -0.38
CA LEU A 86 10.32 -4.82 -0.29
C LEU A 86 10.09 -3.93 0.92
N LYS A 87 8.86 -3.48 1.16
CA LYS A 87 8.60 -2.44 2.18
C LYS A 87 8.69 -2.99 3.59
N VAL A 88 8.10 -4.16 3.83
CA VAL A 88 8.18 -4.89 5.10
C VAL A 88 9.63 -5.21 5.49
N PRO A 89 10.44 -5.90 4.67
CA PRO A 89 11.82 -6.21 5.04
C PRO A 89 12.67 -4.95 5.21
N CYS A 90 12.44 -3.89 4.41
CA CYS A 90 13.12 -2.61 4.58
C CYS A 90 12.79 -1.95 5.93
N ALA A 91 11.52 -1.93 6.32
CA ALA A 91 11.08 -1.36 7.59
C ALA A 91 11.61 -2.16 8.80
N VAL A 92 11.52 -3.48 8.74
CA VAL A 92 12.02 -4.37 9.80
C VAL A 92 13.53 -4.21 9.96
N SER A 93 14.29 -4.24 8.86
CA SER A 93 15.74 -4.04 8.89
C SER A 93 16.13 -2.66 9.43
N ALA A 94 15.41 -1.60 9.05
CA ALA A 94 15.64 -0.26 9.59
C ALA A 94 15.37 -0.18 11.10
N MET A 95 14.31 -0.82 11.58
CA MET A 95 13.98 -0.90 13.01
C MET A 95 15.05 -1.69 13.79
N GLU A 96 15.54 -2.80 13.25
CA GLU A 96 16.62 -3.60 13.86
C GLU A 96 17.93 -2.80 13.98
N VAL A 97 18.33 -2.09 12.91
CA VAL A 97 19.53 -1.24 12.91
C VAL A 97 19.40 -0.10 13.91
N ALA A 98 18.21 0.51 14.00
CA ALA A 98 17.91 1.54 14.97
C ALA A 98 17.68 1.00 16.40
N LYS A 99 17.68 -0.33 16.59
CA LYS A 99 17.42 -1.02 17.87
C LYS A 99 16.07 -0.65 18.50
N VAL A 100 15.06 -0.38 17.68
CA VAL A 100 13.69 -0.06 18.11
C VAL A 100 12.75 -1.24 17.87
N LYS A 101 11.68 -1.34 18.66
CA LYS A 101 10.71 -2.44 18.57
C LYS A 101 9.49 -2.04 17.75
N PRO A 102 8.88 -2.97 16.98
CA PRO A 102 7.57 -2.75 16.38
C PRO A 102 6.52 -2.39 17.44
N GLY A 103 5.59 -1.50 17.09
CA GLY A 103 4.52 -1.05 17.98
C GLY A 103 4.93 0.01 19.00
N THR A 104 6.19 0.47 19.02
CA THR A 104 6.59 1.68 19.76
C THR A 104 6.46 2.93 18.87
N GLU A 105 6.40 4.11 19.47
CA GLU A 105 6.33 5.37 18.72
C GLU A 105 7.54 5.57 17.80
N GLU A 106 8.72 5.22 18.31
CA GLU A 106 9.99 5.28 17.57
C GLU A 106 9.99 4.27 16.41
N GLY A 107 9.46 3.06 16.64
CA GLY A 107 9.31 2.04 15.61
C GLY A 107 8.40 2.49 14.46
N GLU A 108 7.25 3.10 14.79
CA GLU A 108 6.33 3.64 13.78
C GLU A 108 6.97 4.78 12.97
N LEU A 109 7.75 5.65 13.61
CA LEU A 109 8.46 6.73 12.93
C LEU A 109 9.51 6.17 11.95
N ILE A 110 10.36 5.24 12.41
CA ILE A 110 11.41 4.61 11.59
C ILE A 110 10.80 3.80 10.43
N SER A 111 9.73 3.05 10.71
CA SER A 111 8.96 2.32 9.70
C SER A 111 8.40 3.27 8.63
N THR A 112 7.79 4.38 9.02
CA THR A 112 7.22 5.35 8.06
C THR A 112 8.30 5.97 7.17
N ILE A 113 9.43 6.40 7.75
CA ILE A 113 10.54 7.01 7.01
C ILE A 113 11.18 6.00 6.05
N SER A 114 11.46 4.78 6.52
CA SER A 114 12.09 3.74 5.70
C SER A 114 11.21 3.35 4.51
N ILE A 115 9.90 3.20 4.72
CA ILE A 115 8.94 2.92 3.64
C ILE A 115 8.89 4.08 2.64
N ALA A 116 8.89 5.34 3.11
CA ALA A 116 8.91 6.50 2.23
C ALA A 116 10.16 6.54 1.35
N VAL A 117 11.34 6.37 1.95
CA VAL A 117 12.62 6.34 1.22
C VAL A 117 12.66 5.17 0.24
N SER A 118 12.27 3.97 0.68
CA SER A 118 12.17 2.80 -0.18
C SER A 118 11.28 3.06 -1.39
N SER A 119 10.14 3.73 -1.20
CA SER A 119 9.20 4.05 -2.28
C SER A 119 9.76 5.06 -3.25
N ILE A 120 10.39 6.13 -2.78
CA ILE A 120 11.08 7.09 -3.66
C ILE A 120 12.16 6.39 -4.49
N VAL A 121 13.02 5.59 -3.87
CA VAL A 121 14.09 4.85 -4.56
C VAL A 121 13.50 3.89 -5.60
N THR A 122 12.45 3.15 -5.25
CA THR A 122 11.77 2.24 -6.18
C THR A 122 11.25 3.00 -7.40
N THR A 123 10.58 4.14 -7.19
CA THR A 123 10.04 4.96 -8.27
C THR A 123 11.16 5.52 -9.16
N VAL A 124 12.25 6.01 -8.58
CA VAL A 124 13.42 6.50 -9.34
C VAL A 124 13.99 5.39 -10.22
N ILE A 125 14.17 4.18 -9.67
CA ILE A 125 14.70 3.04 -10.43
C ILE A 125 13.77 2.66 -11.59
N ILE A 126 12.45 2.69 -11.40
CA ILE A 126 11.48 2.38 -12.48
C ILE A 126 11.49 3.45 -13.59
N MET A 127 11.86 4.69 -13.26
CA MET A 127 11.92 5.80 -14.23
C MET A 127 13.24 5.84 -15.03
N LEU A 128 14.30 5.19 -14.56
CA LEU A 128 15.61 5.11 -15.23
C LEU A 128 15.63 3.97 -16.25
#